data_AF-A0A1V6FII1-F1
#
_entry.id   AF-A0A1V6FII1-F1
#
_cell.length_a   1.000
_cell.length_b   1.000
_cell.length_c   1.000
_cell.angle_alpha   90.00
_cell.angle_beta   90.00
_cell.angle_gamma   90.00
#
_symmetry.space_group_name_H-M   'P 1'
#
loop_
_entity.id
_entity.type
_entity.pdbx_description
1 polymer ?
#
loop_
_entity_poly.entity_id
_entity_poly.type
_entity_poly.pdbx_seq_one_letter_code
_entity_poly.pdbx_strand_id
1 'polypeptide(L)'
;MTKKRNQNDSYMAFDGRLTPEIRQRLRAKRYELGLPFQRVAAFFGVNWSTFRKWEQGPTESCELCYRPRLEAFLNGEYDSVLRSLALPKATVKQEDSQDIPQEVMQCLERVSNAYRLCQTRPDLREKIVRRIDRATAATMAGLISPPGQTRFILEDDDDE
;
A
#
# COMPACT_ATOMS: atom_id res chain seq x y z
N MET A 1 24.46 -10.81 20.16
CA MET A 1 25.12 -10.69 18.83
C MET A 1 24.29 -9.76 17.95
N THR A 2 24.64 -8.47 17.96
CA THR A 2 23.99 -7.42 17.18
C THR A 2 24.50 -7.48 15.74
N LYS A 3 23.63 -7.85 14.79
CA LYS A 3 23.95 -7.81 13.35
C LYS A 3 24.26 -6.36 12.96
N LYS A 4 25.52 -6.11 12.58
CA LYS A 4 25.99 -4.86 11.99
C LYS A 4 25.09 -4.51 10.79
N ARG A 5 24.48 -3.32 10.83
CA ARG A 5 23.85 -2.67 9.68
C ARG A 5 24.94 -2.47 8.62
N ASN A 6 24.72 -2.98 7.40
CA ASN A 6 25.63 -2.75 6.29
C ASN A 6 25.69 -1.24 6.00
N GLN A 7 26.87 -0.66 6.25
CA GLN A 7 27.30 0.63 5.72
C GLN A 7 27.42 0.48 4.21
N ASN A 8 26.39 0.84 3.44
CA ASN A 8 26.54 1.20 2.03
C ASN A 8 25.36 1.97 1.40
N ASP A 9 24.44 2.53 2.19
CA ASP A 9 23.47 3.49 1.63
C ASP A 9 24.13 4.86 1.57
N SER A 10 24.69 5.17 0.40
CA SER A 10 25.08 6.53 0.05
C SER A 10 23.89 7.45 0.26
N TYR A 11 24.09 8.45 1.12
CA TYR A 11 23.11 9.52 1.37
C TYR A 11 22.53 10.03 0.04
N MET A 12 21.20 10.00 -0.06
CA MET A 12 20.46 10.43 -1.23
C MET A 12 19.83 11.79 -0.96
N ALA A 13 20.25 12.80 -1.72
CA ALA A 13 19.54 14.07 -1.79
C ALA A 13 18.25 13.90 -2.62
N PHE A 14 17.16 14.49 -2.17
CA PHE A 14 15.87 14.43 -2.83
C PHE A 14 15.36 15.83 -3.17
N ASP A 15 15.32 16.13 -4.47
CA ASP A 15 14.92 17.44 -5.01
C ASP A 15 13.39 17.62 -5.12
N GLY A 16 12.62 16.60 -4.73
CA GLY A 16 11.16 16.57 -4.84
C GLY A 16 10.61 15.94 -6.11
N ARG A 17 11.46 15.48 -7.04
CA ARG A 17 11.04 14.77 -8.26
C ARG A 17 10.91 13.27 -8.01
N LEU A 18 9.73 12.74 -8.26
CA LEU A 18 9.41 11.32 -8.12
C LEU A 18 9.79 10.58 -9.41
N THR A 19 11.09 10.49 -9.69
CA THR A 19 11.62 9.70 -10.82
C THR A 19 11.35 8.21 -10.62
N PRO A 20 11.41 7.37 -11.68
CA PRO A 20 11.25 5.92 -11.55
C PRO A 20 12.16 5.29 -10.49
N GLU A 21 13.40 5.77 -10.35
CA GLU A 21 14.39 5.29 -9.38
C GLU A 21 13.97 5.66 -7.94
N ILE A 22 13.54 6.91 -7.73
CA ILE A 22 13.00 7.35 -6.44
C ILE A 22 11.80 6.52 -6.04
N ARG A 23 10.87 6.28 -6.98
CA ARG A 23 9.66 5.49 -6.75
C ARG A 23 9.97 4.07 -6.36
N GLN A 24 10.91 3.45 -7.07
CA GLN A 24 11.38 2.11 -6.76
C GLN A 24 11.99 2.07 -5.35
N ARG A 25 12.78 3.07 -4.97
CA ARG A 25 13.35 3.17 -3.62
C ARG A 25 12.28 3.38 -2.54
N LEU A 26 11.31 4.28 -2.75
CA LEU A 26 10.17 4.48 -1.83
C LEU A 26 9.43 3.16 -1.59
N ARG A 27 9.10 2.46 -2.68
CA ARG A 27 8.41 1.17 -2.65
C ARG A 27 9.24 0.10 -1.95
N ALA A 28 10.52 -0.01 -2.28
CA ALA A 28 11.44 -0.97 -1.66
C ALA A 28 11.58 -0.71 -0.16
N LYS A 29 11.73 0.55 0.25
CA LYS A 29 11.84 0.96 1.64
C LYS A 29 10.58 0.64 2.42
N ARG A 30 9.41 0.95 1.86
CA ARG A 30 8.12 0.59 2.47
C ARG A 30 7.97 -0.91 2.68
N TYR A 31 8.38 -1.73 1.70
CA TYR A 31 8.35 -3.18 1.84
C TYR A 31 9.39 -3.72 2.83
N GLU A 32 10.62 -3.17 2.85
CA GLU A 32 11.65 -3.50 3.83
C GLU A 32 11.14 -3.28 5.27
N LEU A 33 10.38 -2.21 5.47
CA LEU A 33 9.77 -1.84 6.75
C LEU A 33 8.46 -2.60 7.04
N GLY A 34 7.94 -3.40 6.11
CA GLY A 34 6.69 -4.15 6.29
C GLY A 34 5.45 -3.27 6.40
N LEU A 35 5.47 -2.05 5.85
CA LEU A 35 4.40 -1.07 6.04
C LEU A 35 3.29 -1.16 4.97
N PRO A 36 2.01 -1.23 5.36
CA PRO A 36 0.90 -1.00 4.44
C PRO A 36 0.77 0.50 4.12
N PHE A 37 0.14 0.82 2.99
CA PHE A 37 -0.01 2.20 2.50
C PHE A 37 -0.65 3.13 3.53
N GLN A 38 -1.65 2.65 4.26
CA GLN A 38 -2.36 3.43 5.28
C GLN A 38 -1.42 3.91 6.39
N ARG A 39 -0.50 3.04 6.85
CA ARG A 39 0.41 3.35 7.95
C ARG A 39 1.48 4.35 7.54
N VAL A 40 2.08 4.15 6.38
CA VAL A 40 3.09 5.09 5.86
C VAL A 40 2.45 6.44 5.49
N ALA A 41 1.27 6.44 4.87
CA ALA A 41 0.58 7.68 4.52
C ALA A 41 0.15 8.47 5.76
N ALA A 42 -0.38 7.80 6.78
CA ALA A 42 -0.68 8.42 8.07
C ALA A 42 0.55 9.04 8.73
N PHE A 43 1.72 8.37 8.65
CA PHE A 43 2.98 8.93 9.13
C PHE A 43 3.33 10.25 8.42
N PHE A 44 3.14 10.31 7.10
CA PHE A 44 3.38 11.54 6.32
C PHE A 44 2.24 12.57 6.44
N GLY A 45 1.11 12.23 7.03
CA GLY A 45 -0.07 13.11 7.10
C GLY A 45 -0.79 13.26 5.76
N VAL A 46 -0.66 12.29 4.86
CA VAL A 46 -1.28 12.31 3.52
C VAL A 46 -2.31 11.19 3.38
N ASN A 47 -3.18 11.32 2.39
CA ASN A 47 -4.10 10.23 2.03
C ASN A 47 -3.30 9.04 1.47
N TRP A 48 -3.74 7.81 1.76
CA TRP A 48 -3.10 6.58 1.26
C TRP A 48 -3.03 6.54 -0.27
N SER A 49 -4.04 7.11 -0.96
CA SER A 49 -4.07 7.22 -2.41
C SER A 49 -3.00 8.20 -2.95
N THR A 50 -2.69 9.26 -2.20
CA THR A 50 -1.60 10.21 -2.52
C THR A 50 -0.25 9.51 -2.41
N PHE A 51 0.00 8.80 -1.31
CA PHE A 51 1.25 8.05 -1.15
C PHE A 51 1.40 6.93 -2.20
N ARG A 52 0.30 6.23 -2.53
CA ARG A 52 0.29 5.26 -3.64
C ARG A 52 0.62 5.92 -4.98
N LYS A 53 0.08 7.11 -5.25
CA LYS A 53 0.40 7.87 -6.48
C LYS A 53 1.87 8.28 -6.52
N TRP A 54 2.46 8.61 -5.38
CA TRP A 54 3.90 8.88 -5.31
C TRP A 54 4.71 7.65 -5.69
N GLU A 55 4.35 6.45 -5.23
CA GLU A 55 5.06 5.21 -5.61
C GLU A 55 4.75 4.72 -7.04
N GLN A 56 3.50 4.82 -7.50
CA GLN A 56 3.00 4.07 -8.66
C GLN A 56 2.22 4.90 -9.69
N GLY A 57 1.76 6.10 -9.31
CA GLY A 57 0.88 6.91 -10.15
C GLY A 57 1.62 7.92 -11.05
N PRO A 58 0.91 8.71 -11.86
CA PRO A 58 1.53 9.67 -12.78
C PRO A 58 2.15 10.89 -12.10
N THR A 59 2.11 11.00 -10.76
CA THR A 59 2.56 12.18 -10.02
C THR A 59 4.09 12.34 -10.05
N GLU A 60 4.58 13.29 -10.84
CA GLU A 60 6.03 13.48 -11.06
C GLU A 60 6.76 14.24 -9.94
N SER A 61 6.03 14.91 -9.05
CA SER A 61 6.63 15.66 -7.94
C SER A 61 5.74 15.68 -6.71
N CYS A 62 6.38 15.86 -5.55
CA CYS A 62 5.67 16.14 -4.31
C CYS A 62 5.73 17.64 -3.95
N GLU A 63 4.80 18.10 -3.12
CA GLU A 63 4.85 19.46 -2.57
C GLU A 63 6.14 19.68 -1.77
N LEU A 64 6.58 20.94 -1.73
CA LEU A 64 7.85 21.37 -1.10
C LEU A 64 7.95 20.93 0.36
N CYS A 65 6.84 20.95 1.10
CA CYS A 65 6.78 20.58 2.51
C CYS A 65 7.11 19.10 2.78
N TYR A 66 6.91 18.21 1.80
CA TYR A 66 7.20 16.78 1.96
C TYR A 66 8.62 16.38 1.59
N ARG A 67 9.36 17.24 0.86
CA ARG A 67 10.72 16.94 0.40
C ARG A 67 11.67 16.52 1.53
N PRO A 68 11.87 17.31 2.61
CA PRO A 68 12.79 16.91 3.68
C PRO A 68 12.35 15.63 4.39
N ARG A 69 11.04 15.39 4.51
CA ARG A 69 10.50 14.19 5.15
C ARG A 69 10.68 12.94 4.28
N LEU A 70 10.50 13.06 2.97
CA LEU A 70 10.73 11.96 2.02
C LEU A 70 12.22 11.66 1.88
N GLU A 71 13.08 12.68 1.90
CA GLU A 71 14.53 12.50 1.95
C GLU A 71 14.96 11.72 3.19
N ALA A 72 14.54 12.16 4.38
CA ALA A 72 14.83 11.49 5.65
C ALA A 72 14.31 10.05 5.68
N PHE A 73 13.14 9.79 5.07
CA PHE A 73 12.59 8.45 4.92
C PHE A 73 13.44 7.56 4.00
N LEU A 74 13.84 8.07 2.84
CA LEU A 74 14.68 7.34 1.88
C LEU A 74 16.05 7.02 2.48
N ASN A 75 16.59 7.92 3.30
CA ASN A 75 17.85 7.73 4.02
C ASN A 75 17.70 6.91 5.33
N GLY A 76 16.49 6.44 5.65
CA GLY A 76 16.23 5.52 6.76
C GLY A 76 16.24 6.15 8.15
N GLU A 77 16.17 7.48 8.26
CA GLU A 77 16.14 8.19 9.55
C GLU A 77 14.91 7.80 10.38
N TYR A 78 13.81 7.43 9.71
CA TYR A 78 12.57 7.00 10.35
C TYR A 78 12.46 5.49 10.58
N ASP A 79 13.44 4.67 10.19
CA ASP A 79 13.35 3.21 10.22
C ASP A 79 12.95 2.65 11.58
N SER A 80 13.54 3.17 12.67
CA SER A 80 13.28 2.69 14.02
C SER A 80 11.83 2.92 14.45
N VAL A 81 11.32 4.14 14.21
CA VAL A 81 9.95 4.54 14.52
C VAL A 81 8.97 3.77 13.64
N LEU A 82 9.24 3.67 12.36
CA LEU A 82 8.37 3.02 11.39
C LEU A 82 8.28 1.50 11.57
N ARG A 83 9.37 0.83 11.96
CA ARG A 83 9.33 -0.59 12.32
C ARG A 83 8.44 -0.87 13.53
N SER A 84 8.40 0.07 14.49
CA SER A 84 7.47 -0.05 15.63
C SER A 84 5.99 0.09 15.24
N LEU A 85 5.72 0.75 14.10
CA LEU A 85 4.37 0.93 13.53
C LEU A 85 3.96 -0.20 12.58
N ALA A 86 4.91 -1.01 12.11
CA ALA A 86 4.65 -2.16 11.25
C ALA A 86 4.05 -3.35 12.04
N LEU A 87 4.30 -3.41 13.35
CA LEU A 87 3.65 -4.38 14.22
C LEU A 87 2.19 -3.98 14.44
N PRO A 88 1.23 -4.92 14.34
CA PRO A 88 -0.13 -4.65 14.78
C PRO A 88 -0.06 -4.40 16.29
N LYS A 89 -0.09 -3.12 16.70
CA LYS A 89 -0.54 -2.78 18.04
C LYS A 89 -1.98 -3.25 18.14
N ALA A 90 -2.18 -4.46 18.69
CA ALA A 90 -3.29 -4.67 19.59
C ALA A 90 -3.32 -3.45 20.51
N THR A 91 -4.46 -2.75 20.57
CA THR A 91 -4.64 -1.39 21.11
C THR A 91 -4.41 -0.25 20.10
N VAL A 92 -5.30 -0.13 19.12
CA VAL A 92 -5.83 1.19 18.77
C VAL A 92 -7.09 1.34 19.61
N LYS A 93 -7.11 2.33 20.52
CA LYS A 93 -8.36 2.83 21.09
C LYS A 93 -9.16 3.40 19.92
N GLN A 94 -10.14 2.64 19.47
CA GLN A 94 -11.15 3.06 18.51
C GLN A 94 -12.06 4.04 19.24
N GLU A 95 -12.04 5.32 18.89
CA GLU A 95 -13.15 6.22 19.21
C GLU A 95 -14.00 6.56 17.99
N ASP A 96 -13.76 5.92 16.83
CA ASP A 96 -14.64 6.08 15.65
C ASP A 96 -14.54 4.94 14.62
N SER A 97 -14.11 3.75 15.02
CA SER A 97 -14.06 2.61 14.11
C SER A 97 -15.20 1.67 14.42
N GLN A 98 -16.27 1.73 13.62
CA GLN A 98 -17.17 0.59 13.46
C GLN A 98 -16.30 -0.66 13.28
N ASP A 99 -16.49 -1.63 14.18
CA ASP A 99 -15.76 -2.90 14.12
C ASP A 99 -15.95 -3.52 12.74
N ILE A 100 -14.82 -3.74 12.06
CA ILE A 100 -14.81 -4.46 10.79
C ILE A 100 -15.37 -5.86 11.08
N PRO A 101 -16.46 -6.30 10.42
CA PRO A 101 -17.07 -7.59 10.70
C PRO A 101 -16.08 -8.74 10.55
N GLN A 102 -16.22 -9.78 11.38
CA GLN A 102 -15.32 -10.93 11.41
C GLN A 102 -15.22 -11.62 10.04
N GLU A 103 -16.29 -11.59 9.26
CA GLU A 103 -16.39 -12.12 7.91
C GLU A 103 -15.41 -11.42 6.95
N VAL A 104 -15.27 -10.10 7.10
CA VAL A 104 -14.33 -9.31 6.30
C VAL A 104 -12.89 -9.67 6.68
N MET A 105 -12.61 -9.85 7.97
CA MET A 105 -11.29 -10.28 8.44
C MET A 105 -10.91 -11.67 7.91
N GLN A 106 -11.85 -12.63 7.95
CA GLN A 106 -11.64 -13.95 7.37
C GLN A 106 -11.46 -13.91 5.84
N CYS A 107 -12.17 -13.02 5.15
CA CYS A 107 -12.00 -12.82 3.71
C CYS A 107 -10.58 -12.33 3.38
N LEU A 108 -10.09 -11.33 4.10
CA LEU A 108 -8.73 -10.82 3.96
C LEU A 108 -7.67 -11.89 4.24
N GLU A 109 -7.88 -12.72 5.25
CA GLU A 109 -6.99 -13.84 5.56
C GLU A 109 -6.95 -14.87 4.43
N ARG A 110 -8.11 -15.28 3.89
CA ARG A 110 -8.18 -16.22 2.75
C ARG A 110 -7.46 -15.67 1.53
N VAL A 111 -7.68 -14.40 1.20
CA VAL A 111 -6.99 -13.70 0.11
C VAL A 111 -5.47 -13.70 0.33
N SER A 112 -5.02 -13.35 1.53
CA SER A 112 -3.60 -13.34 1.88
C SER A 112 -2.97 -14.72 1.77
N ASN A 113 -3.67 -15.76 2.22
CA ASN A 113 -3.22 -17.14 2.13
C ASN A 113 -3.12 -17.59 0.67
N ALA A 114 -4.15 -17.34 -0.15
CA ALA A 114 -4.14 -17.66 -1.57
C ALA A 114 -3.00 -16.94 -2.31
N TYR A 115 -2.80 -15.65 -2.04
CA TYR A 115 -1.69 -14.87 -2.61
C TYR A 115 -0.32 -15.46 -2.24
N ARG A 116 -0.15 -15.86 -0.97
CA ARG A 116 1.09 -16.50 -0.50
C ARG A 116 1.33 -17.84 -1.18
N LEU A 117 0.31 -18.70 -1.30
CA LEU A 117 0.40 -19.99 -1.96
C LEU A 117 0.82 -19.88 -3.44
N CYS A 118 0.43 -18.80 -4.12
CA CYS A 118 0.85 -18.53 -5.49
C CYS A 118 2.28 -17.95 -5.62
N GLN A 119 3.19 -18.18 -4.66
CA GLN A 119 4.54 -17.58 -4.68
C GLN A 119 5.37 -17.92 -5.91
N THR A 120 5.20 -19.12 -6.43
CA THR A 120 5.89 -19.60 -7.62
C THR A 120 5.20 -19.21 -8.93
N ARG A 121 4.04 -18.55 -8.86
CA ARG A 121 3.18 -18.18 -9.99
C ARG A 121 2.78 -16.70 -9.94
N PRO A 122 3.66 -15.80 -10.42
CA PRO A 122 3.43 -14.35 -10.36
C PRO A 122 2.22 -13.90 -11.20
N ASP A 123 1.91 -14.63 -12.27
CA ASP A 123 0.71 -14.48 -13.10
C ASP A 123 -0.58 -14.57 -12.25
N LEU A 124 -0.68 -15.61 -11.41
CA LEU A 124 -1.85 -15.81 -10.56
C LEU A 124 -1.93 -14.77 -9.44
N ARG A 125 -0.80 -14.36 -8.87
CA ARG A 125 -0.75 -13.30 -7.86
C ARG A 125 -1.30 -11.99 -8.41
N GLU A 126 -0.91 -11.62 -9.62
CA GLU A 126 -1.42 -10.42 -10.28
C GLU A 126 -2.92 -10.57 -10.60
N LYS A 127 -3.35 -11.73 -11.11
CA LYS A 127 -4.77 -12.03 -11.38
C LYS A 127 -5.63 -11.91 -10.11
N ILE A 128 -5.16 -12.39 -8.96
CA ILE A 128 -5.84 -12.26 -7.66
C ILE A 128 -6.02 -10.79 -7.27
N VAL A 129 -4.95 -9.99 -7.30
CA VAL A 129 -5.02 -8.57 -6.92
C VAL A 129 -5.94 -7.80 -7.86
N ARG A 130 -5.80 -7.99 -9.19
CA ARG A 130 -6.66 -7.34 -10.18
C ARG A 130 -8.15 -7.67 -9.99
N ARG A 131 -8.48 -8.93 -9.67
CA ARG A 131 -9.87 -9.35 -9.41
C ARG A 131 -10.45 -8.72 -8.15
N ILE A 132 -9.67 -8.62 -7.08
CA ILE A 132 -10.11 -7.96 -5.84
C ILE A 132 -10.34 -6.47 -6.07
N ASP A 133 -9.42 -5.79 -6.75
CA ASP A 133 -9.55 -4.37 -7.09
C ASP A 133 -10.77 -4.13 -7.97
N ARG A 134 -10.98 -4.95 -9.01
CA ARG A 134 -12.14 -4.86 -9.91
C ARG A 134 -13.45 -5.05 -9.15
N ALA A 135 -13.56 -6.09 -8.32
CA ALA A 135 -14.75 -6.36 -7.54
C ALA A 135 -15.08 -5.20 -6.59
N THR A 136 -14.07 -4.70 -5.88
CA THR A 136 -14.22 -3.56 -4.96
C THR A 136 -14.66 -2.30 -5.72
N ALA A 137 -14.02 -2.00 -6.85
CA ALA A 137 -14.37 -0.86 -7.69
C ALA A 137 -15.80 -0.95 -8.24
N ALA A 138 -16.24 -2.14 -8.67
CA ALA A 138 -17.60 -2.37 -9.14
C ALA A 138 -18.64 -2.15 -8.02
N THR A 139 -18.40 -2.65 -6.81
CA THR A 139 -19.27 -2.42 -5.65
C THR A 139 -19.33 -0.92 -5.29
N MET A 140 -18.19 -0.22 -5.32
CA MET A 140 -18.14 1.22 -5.05
C MET A 140 -18.81 2.06 -6.14
N ALA A 141 -18.76 1.65 -7.40
CA ALA A 141 -19.47 2.33 -8.49
C ALA A 141 -20.99 2.35 -8.25
N GLY A 142 -21.54 1.28 -7.66
CA GLY A 142 -22.94 1.22 -7.23
C GLY A 142 -23.36 2.24 -6.17
N LEU A 143 -22.40 2.87 -5.48
CA LEU A 143 -22.67 3.96 -4.52
C LEU A 143 -22.83 5.32 -5.21
N ILE A 144 -22.34 5.46 -6.45
CA ILE A 144 -22.36 6.70 -7.22
C ILE A 144 -23.51 6.69 -8.25
N SER A 145 -23.99 5.51 -8.64
CA SER A 145 -25.14 5.34 -9.54
C SER A 145 -26.47 5.30 -8.77
N PRO A 146 -27.56 5.90 -9.30
CA PRO A 146 -28.88 5.81 -8.68
C PRO A 146 -29.39 4.36 -8.62
N PRO A 147 -30.18 3.98 -7.61
CA PRO A 147 -30.65 2.61 -7.43
C PRO A 147 -31.57 2.23 -8.60
N GLY A 148 -31.13 1.29 -9.44
CA GLY A 148 -31.92 0.78 -10.57
C GLY A 148 -31.15 0.32 -11.80
N GLN A 149 -29.82 0.50 -11.87
CA GLN A 149 -29.04 0.17 -13.07
C GLN A 149 -27.83 -0.73 -12.83
N THR A 150 -27.85 -1.57 -11.79
CA THR A 150 -26.85 -2.64 -11.64
C THR A 150 -27.39 -3.91 -12.29
N ARG A 151 -27.39 -3.97 -13.63
CA ARG A 151 -27.44 -5.28 -14.28
C ARG A 151 -26.12 -5.98 -13.92
N PHE A 152 -26.22 -7.08 -13.19
CA PHE A 152 -25.13 -8.04 -13.04
C PHE A 152 -24.72 -8.48 -14.44
N ILE A 153 -23.63 -7.91 -14.95
CA ILE A 153 -22.90 -8.47 -16.07
C ILE A 153 -21.83 -9.35 -15.43
N LEU A 154 -22.22 -10.58 -15.12
CA LEU A 154 -21.30 -11.71 -15.14
C LEU A 154 -21.07 -12.01 -16.62
N GLU A 155 -20.20 -11.22 -17.26
CA GLU A 155 -19.56 -11.68 -18.50
C GLU A 155 -18.33 -12.45 -18.04
N ASP A 156 -18.52 -13.77 -18.04
CA ASP A 156 -17.45 -14.73 -18.35
C ASP A 156 -16.71 -14.19 -19.58
N ASP A 157 -15.47 -13.77 -19.39
CA ASP A 157 -14.51 -13.67 -20.47
C ASP A 157 -13.37 -14.62 -20.14
N ASP A 158 -13.55 -15.79 -20.75
CA ASP A 158 -12.59 -16.68 -21.38
C ASP A 158 -11.10 -16.48 -21.01
N ASP A 159 -10.54 -17.58 -20.51
CA ASP A 159 -9.12 -17.85 -20.63
C ASP A 159 -8.81 -18.12 -22.12
N GLU A 160 -8.08 -17.19 -22.74
CA GLU A 160 -7.13 -17.49 -23.83
C GLU A 160 -5.80 -16.78 -23.57
#